data_AF-A0A2V6WP86-F1
#
_entry.id   AF-A0A2V6WP86-F1
#
_cell.length_a   1.000
_cell.length_b   1.000
_cell.length_c   1.000
_cell.angle_alpha   90.00
_cell.angle_beta   90.00
_cell.angle_gamma   90.00
#
_symmetry.space_group_name_H-M   'P 1'
#
loop_
_entity.id
_entity.type
_entity.pdbx_description
1 polymer ?
#
loop_
_entity_poly.entity_id
_entity_poly.type
_entity_poly.pdbx_seq_one_letter_code
_entity_poly.pdbx_strand_id
1 'polypeptide(L)' 'LEAIEKGELDATVFQDPEGQGGGGIWGCYLALSGVKLPKDILIPFKLVTKANVNEFMAIAKRVYVK' A
#
# COMPACT_ATOMS: atom_id res chain seq x y z
N LEU A 1 -9.08 9.88 1.65
CA LEU A 1 -9.44 9.68 0.21
C LEU A 1 -10.69 10.48 -0.16
N GLU A 2 -11.69 10.59 0.71
CA GLU A 2 -12.86 11.48 0.52
C GLU A 2 -12.49 12.94 0.15
N ALA A 3 -11.40 13.49 0.71
CA ALA A 3 -10.92 14.83 0.34
C ALA A 3 -10.55 14.96 -1.15
N ILE A 4 -10.04 13.89 -1.77
CA ILE A 4 -9.76 13.83 -3.22
C ILE A 4 -11.09 13.79 -4.00
N GLU A 5 -12.08 13.03 -3.53
CA GLU A 5 -13.41 12.96 -4.15
C GLU A 5 -14.12 14.32 -4.12
N LYS A 6 -14.04 15.02 -2.98
CA LYS A 6 -14.59 16.37 -2.76
C LYS A 6 -13.82 17.47 -3.50
N GLY A 7 -12.63 17.18 -4.02
CA GLY A 7 -11.77 18.16 -4.70
C GLY A 7 -11.05 19.12 -3.74
N GLU A 8 -10.96 18.77 -2.46
CA GLU A 8 -10.22 19.51 -1.43
C GLU A 8 -8.73 19.16 -1.42
N LEU A 9 -8.37 18.03 -2.02
CA LEU A 9 -7.00 17.55 -2.20
C LEU A 9 -6.82 17.09 -3.65
N ASP A 10 -5.75 17.53 -4.31
CA ASP A 10 -5.49 17.16 -5.72
C ASP A 10 -4.93 15.74 -5.86
N ALA A 11 -4.04 15.37 -4.93
CA ALA A 11 -3.34 14.09 -4.97
C ALA A 11 -2.86 13.62 -3.59
N THR A 12 -2.66 12.31 -3.48
CA THR A 12 -1.96 11.67 -2.36
C THR A 12 -1.18 10.46 -2.87
N VAL A 13 -0.50 9.74 -1.99
CA VAL A 13 0.30 8.56 -2.34
C VAL A 13 -0.19 7.35 -1.55
N PHE A 14 -0.60 6.30 -2.24
CA PHE A 14 -0.85 5.00 -1.64
C PHE A 14 0.47 4.25 -1.49
N GLN A 15 0.80 3.90 -0.25
CA GLN A 15 2.07 3.27 0.10
C GLN A 15 2.02 1.73 0.13
N ASP A 16 0.83 1.14 0.11
CA ASP A 16 0.63 -0.31 0.31
C ASP A 16 1.18 -0.84 1.65
N PRO A 17 0.58 -0.44 2.80
CA PRO A 17 1.07 -0.84 4.12
C PRO A 17 0.91 -2.34 4.40
N GLU A 18 -0.08 -3.00 3.79
CA GLU A 18 -0.22 -4.45 3.92
C GLU A 18 0.84 -5.20 3.12
N GLY A 19 1.15 -4.75 1.91
CA GLY A 19 2.28 -5.27 1.14
C GLY A 19 3.61 -5.11 1.89
N GLN A 20 3.82 -3.96 2.55
CA GLN A 20 5.01 -3.72 3.36
C GLN A 20 5.07 -4.61 4.61
N GLY A 21 4.00 -4.65 5.41
CA GLY A 21 3.95 -5.46 6.64
C GLY A 21 4.02 -6.96 6.35
N GLY A 22 3.18 -7.44 5.44
CA GLY A 22 3.14 -8.84 5.02
C GLY A 22 4.43 -9.27 4.31
N GLY A 23 4.96 -8.42 3.43
CA GLY A 23 6.23 -8.65 2.74
C GLY A 23 7.41 -8.74 3.71
N GLY A 24 7.42 -7.96 4.78
CA GLY A 24 8.44 -8.05 5.83
C GLY A 24 8.43 -9.41 6.54
N ILE A 25 7.26 -9.88 6.97
CA ILE A 25 7.13 -11.21 7.61
C ILE A 25 7.50 -12.33 6.64
N TRP A 26 7.04 -12.23 5.39
CA TRP A 26 7.40 -13.19 4.34
C TRP A 26 8.91 -13.22 4.08
N GLY A 27 9.57 -12.06 4.04
CA GLY A 27 11.01 -11.94 3.95
C GLY A 27 11.73 -12.67 5.09
N CYS A 28 11.28 -12.48 6.34
CA CYS A 28 11.81 -13.21 7.49
C CYS A 28 11.68 -14.73 7.33
N TYR A 29 10.50 -15.21 6.90
CA TYR A 29 10.28 -16.63 6.65
C TYR A 29 11.23 -17.18 5.58
N LEU A 30 11.38 -16.49 4.45
CA LEU A 30 12.29 -16.91 3.37
C LEU A 30 13.75 -16.93 3.82
N ALA A 31 14.19 -15.92 4.59
CA ALA A 31 15.54 -15.86 5.12
C ALA A 31 15.85 -17.04 6.06
N LEU A 32 14.93 -17.36 6.98
CA LEU A 32 15.04 -18.53 7.85
C LEU A 32 14.99 -19.86 7.08
N SER A 33 14.33 -19.88 5.93
CA SER A 33 14.27 -21.03 5.02
C SER A 33 15.51 -21.16 4.12
N GLY A 34 16.54 -20.33 4.31
CA GLY A 34 17.79 -20.40 3.55
C GLY A 34 17.75 -19.75 2.17
N VAL A 35 16.68 -19.02 1.83
CA VAL A 35 16.60 -18.29 0.57
C VAL A 35 17.47 -17.04 0.64
N LYS A 36 18.35 -16.85 -0.35
CA LYS A 36 19.16 -15.64 -0.46
C LYS A 36 18.31 -14.48 -0.97
N LEU A 37 18.06 -13.51 -0.10
CA LEU A 37 17.26 -12.33 -0.42
C LEU A 37 18.12 -11.17 -0.94
N PRO A 38 17.55 -10.27 -1.74
CA PRO A 38 18.18 -8.99 -2.04
C PRO A 38 18.31 -8.16 -0.75
N LYS A 39 19.17 -7.13 -0.78
CA LYS A 39 19.34 -6.21 0.35
C LYS A 39 18.01 -5.54 0.72
N ASP A 40 17.27 -5.09 -0.28
CA ASP A 40 16.02 -4.37 -0.13
C ASP A 40 14.92 -5.03 -0.97
N ILE A 41 13.73 -5.19 -0.38
CA ILE A 41 12.50 -5.60 -1.06
C ILE A 41 11.62 -4.35 -1.11
N LEU A 42 11.54 -3.71 -2.28
CA LEU A 42 10.82 -2.46 -2.45
C LEU A 42 9.36 -2.70 -2.84
N ILE A 43 8.45 -2.11 -2.08
CA ILE A 43 7.01 -2.11 -2.39
C ILE A 43 6.67 -0.78 -3.07
N PRO A 44 6.11 -0.80 -4.29
CA PRO A 44 5.94 0.40 -5.09
C PRO A 44 4.80 1.28 -4.58
N PHE A 45 5.10 2.57 -4.45
CA PHE A 45 4.08 3.57 -4.14
C PHE A 45 3.26 3.90 -5.39
N LYS A 46 1.99 4.25 -5.20
CA LYS A 46 1.08 4.64 -6.28
C LYS A 46 0.55 6.04 -6.05
N LEU A 47 0.68 6.90 -7.05
CA LEU A 47 0.03 8.21 -7.06
C LEU A 47 -1.50 8.00 -7.11
N VAL A 48 -2.21 8.66 -6.20
CA VAL A 48 -3.67 8.67 -6.14
C VAL A 48 -4.15 10.07 -6.47
N THR A 49 -5.03 10.17 -7.45
CA THR A 49 -5.67 11.40 -7.92
C THR A 49 -7.17 11.14 -8.06
N LYS A 50 -7.93 12.17 -8.45
CA LYS A 50 -9.35 12.01 -8.77
C LYS A 50 -9.63 10.96 -9.84
N ALA A 51 -8.68 10.68 -10.74
CA ALA A 51 -8.85 9.70 -11.81
C ALA A 51 -8.88 8.24 -11.32
N ASN A 52 -8.22 7.93 -10.20
CA ASN A 52 -8.08 6.55 -9.70
C ASN A 52 -8.44 6.37 -8.22
N VAL A 53 -8.88 7.42 -7.51
CA VAL A 53 -9.21 7.36 -6.07
C VAL A 53 -10.20 6.23 -5.73
N ASN A 54 -11.15 5.96 -6.62
CA ASN A 54 -12.16 4.91 -6.45
C ASN A 54 -11.56 3.51 -6.30
N GLU A 55 -10.42 3.24 -6.96
CA GLU A 55 -9.71 1.96 -6.87
C GLU A 55 -9.16 1.73 -5.44
N PHE A 56 -8.76 2.80 -4.76
CA PHE A 56 -8.19 2.75 -3.41
C PHE A 56 -9.23 2.89 -2.30
N MET A 57 -10.42 3.42 -2.62
CA MET A 57 -11.53 3.53 -1.67
C MET A 57 -12.02 2.18 -1.17
N ALA A 58 -12.01 1.14 -2.02
CA ALA A 58 -12.37 -0.22 -1.60
C ALA A 58 -11.40 -0.78 -0.55
N ILE A 59 -10.09 -0.53 -0.73
CA ILE A 59 -9.05 -0.94 0.22
C ILE A 59 -9.20 -0.16 1.53
N ALA A 60 -9.35 1.16 1.46
CA ALA A 60 -9.52 2.00 2.64
C ALA A 60 -10.75 1.61 3.45
N LYS A 61 -11.88 1.33 2.78
CA LYS A 61 -13.11 0.87 3.45
C LYS A 61 -12.94 -0.47 4.12
N ARG A 62 -12.16 -1.40 3.59
CA ARG A 62 -11.88 -2.69 4.26
C ARG A 62 -11.08 -2.53 5.55
N VAL A 63 -10.09 -1.63 5.55
CA VAL A 63 -9.11 -1.51 6.65
C VAL A 63 -9.60 -0.57 7.76
N TYR A 64 -10.34 0.49 7.41
CA TYR A 64 -10.74 1.55 8.33
C TYR A 64 -12.22 1.49 8.75
N VAL A 65 -12.87 0.31 8.66
CA VAL A 65 -14.23 0.14 9.22
C VAL A 65 -14.18 0.41 10.72
N LYS A 66 -14.96 1.39 11.17
CA LYS A 66 -15.42 1.50 12.56
C LYS A 66 -16.59 0.55 12.78
#